data_AF-A4AVH8-F1
#
_entry.id   AF-A4AVH8-F1
#
_cell.length_a   1.000
_cell.length_b   1.000
_cell.length_c   1.000
_cell.angle_alpha   90.00
_cell.angle_beta   90.00
_cell.angle_gamma   90.00
#
_symmetry.space_group_name_H-M   'P 1'
#
loop_
_entity.id
_entity.type
_entity.pdbx_description
1 polymer ?
#
loop_
_entity_poly.entity_id
_entity_poly.type
_entity_poly.pdbx_seq_one_letter_code
_entity_poly.pdbx_strand_id
1 'polypeptide(L)'
;MKIQLSYILILFLLFLFGNVAAQEDCVLGVGITKDETIVDVFQLNTIQAEQLINFSAELKYRNELLNNQAENILKRHPQSSAAELMVLAEKYNVIRDSMELVQRMIDIKTLKLFNEKQYQRYLELCNEAFRQPFRVVPTSYRDSIPPK
;
A
#
# COMPACT_ATOMS: atom_id res chain seq x y z
N MET A 1 -18.69 -19.59 44.12
CA MET A 1 -18.56 -20.32 42.84
C MET A 1 -19.20 -19.63 41.63
N LYS A 2 -20.41 -19.06 41.70
CA LYS A 2 -21.06 -18.38 40.55
C LYS A 2 -20.25 -17.20 39.97
N ILE A 3 -19.62 -16.42 40.83
CA ILE A 3 -18.82 -15.23 40.44
C ILE A 3 -17.58 -15.63 39.63
N GLN A 4 -16.88 -16.70 40.04
CA GLN A 4 -15.70 -17.24 39.34
C GLN A 4 -16.05 -17.78 37.94
N LEU A 5 -17.20 -18.45 37.80
CA LEU A 5 -17.69 -18.94 36.51
C LEU A 5 -18.04 -17.79 35.55
N SER A 6 -18.53 -16.68 36.08
CA SER A 6 -18.83 -15.46 35.32
C SER A 6 -17.57 -14.80 34.75
N TYR A 7 -16.46 -14.76 35.51
CA TYR A 7 -15.19 -14.21 35.02
C TYR A 7 -14.56 -15.05 33.92
N ILE A 8 -14.62 -16.38 34.06
CA ILE A 8 -14.11 -17.31 33.02
C ILE A 8 -14.90 -17.15 31.72
N LEU A 9 -16.23 -16.99 31.81
CA LEU A 9 -17.09 -16.76 30.65
C LEU A 9 -16.77 -15.42 29.95
N ILE A 10 -16.52 -14.35 30.72
CA ILE A 10 -16.15 -13.03 30.19
C ILE A 10 -14.77 -13.08 29.50
N LEU A 11 -13.79 -13.76 30.10
CA LEU A 11 -12.47 -13.97 29.49
C LEU A 11 -12.55 -14.79 28.20
N PHE A 12 -13.40 -15.82 28.17
CA PHE A 12 -13.65 -16.63 26.97
C PHE A 12 -14.32 -15.81 25.85
N LEU A 13 -15.30 -14.97 26.19
CA LEU A 13 -15.93 -14.04 25.24
C LEU A 13 -14.92 -13.03 24.68
N LEU A 14 -14.06 -12.44 25.51
CA LEU A 14 -13.02 -11.51 25.05
C LEU A 14 -12.01 -12.18 24.10
N PHE A 15 -11.69 -13.46 24.31
CA PHE A 15 -10.80 -14.23 23.43
C PHE A 15 -11.43 -14.51 22.05
N LEU A 16 -12.76 -14.68 21.99
CA LEU A 16 -13.48 -14.92 20.73
C LEU A 16 -13.57 -13.67 19.84
N PHE A 17 -13.57 -12.46 20.42
CA PHE A 17 -13.66 -11.19 19.69
C PHE A 17 -12.30 -10.50 19.45
N GLY A 18 -11.19 -11.10 19.90
CA GLY A 18 -9.85 -10.49 19.79
C GLY A 18 -9.26 -10.43 18.38
N ASN A 19 -9.87 -11.06 17.38
CA ASN A 19 -9.38 -11.07 16.00
C ASN A 19 -9.94 -9.89 15.18
N VAL A 20 -9.84 -8.66 15.70
CA VAL A 20 -10.03 -7.48 14.86
C VAL A 20 -8.71 -7.26 14.14
N ALA A 21 -8.59 -7.83 12.94
CA ALA A 21 -7.44 -7.64 12.07
C ALA A 21 -7.41 -6.18 11.57
N ALA A 22 -6.85 -5.28 12.38
CA ALA A 22 -6.35 -3.99 11.91
C ALA A 22 -5.07 -4.21 11.09
N GLN A 23 -5.16 -5.01 10.04
CA GLN A 23 -4.04 -5.30 9.15
C GLN A 23 -3.86 -4.12 8.21
N GLU A 24 -2.62 -3.65 8.09
CA GLU A 24 -2.26 -2.58 7.14
C GLU A 24 -2.50 -3.04 5.69
N ASP A 25 -2.73 -2.06 4.82
CA ASP A 25 -2.90 -2.27 3.38
C ASP A 25 -1.66 -2.97 2.79
N CYS A 26 -1.89 -3.91 1.88
CA CYS A 26 -0.85 -4.66 1.18
C CYS A 26 -0.35 -3.86 -0.03
N VAL A 27 0.58 -2.94 0.25
CA VAL A 27 1.30 -2.17 -0.77
C VAL A 27 2.07 -3.12 -1.70
N LEU A 28 1.87 -2.99 -3.01
CA LEU A 28 2.61 -3.76 -4.03
C LEU A 28 4.08 -3.34 -4.05
N GLY A 29 4.33 -2.06 -3.74
CA GLY A 29 5.68 -1.52 -3.57
C GLY A 29 6.28 -0.95 -4.83
N VAL A 30 5.45 -0.47 -5.77
CA VAL A 30 5.92 0.25 -6.97
C VAL A 30 6.76 1.44 -6.54
N GLY A 31 7.92 1.65 -7.15
CA GLY A 31 8.87 2.73 -6.82
C GLY A 31 9.60 2.61 -5.46
N ILE A 32 9.20 1.67 -4.59
CA ILE A 32 9.94 1.29 -3.37
C ILE A 32 10.84 0.10 -3.67
N THR A 33 10.27 -0.89 -4.36
CA THR A 33 10.95 -2.08 -4.87
C THR A 33 11.43 -1.81 -6.29
N LYS A 34 12.56 -2.39 -6.67
CA LYS A 34 13.07 -2.31 -8.05
C LYS A 34 12.03 -2.86 -9.03
N ASP A 35 11.79 -2.14 -10.11
CA ASP A 35 10.79 -2.52 -11.12
C ASP A 35 11.06 -3.92 -11.68
N GLU A 36 12.34 -4.29 -11.86
CA GLU A 36 12.73 -5.61 -12.35
C GLU A 36 12.28 -6.74 -11.40
N THR A 37 12.29 -6.49 -10.08
CA THR A 37 11.81 -7.47 -9.11
C THR A 37 10.30 -7.68 -9.23
N ILE A 38 9.53 -6.61 -9.47
CA ILE A 38 8.08 -6.73 -9.69
C ILE A 38 7.81 -7.45 -11.02
N VAL A 39 8.58 -7.13 -12.08
CA VAL A 39 8.51 -7.82 -13.38
C VAL A 39 8.76 -9.32 -13.21
N ASP A 40 9.79 -9.71 -12.48
CA ASP A 40 10.18 -11.11 -12.32
C ASP A 40 9.19 -11.89 -11.45
N VAL A 41 8.80 -11.34 -10.30
CA VAL A 41 7.89 -12.01 -9.35
C VAL A 41 6.51 -12.23 -9.95
N PHE A 42 6.00 -11.26 -10.70
CA PHE A 42 4.68 -11.32 -11.33
C PHE A 42 4.74 -11.72 -12.81
N GLN A 43 5.92 -12.04 -13.32
CA GLN A 43 6.12 -12.47 -14.72
C GLN A 43 5.42 -11.53 -15.71
N LEU A 44 5.68 -10.22 -15.57
CA LEU A 44 5.03 -9.20 -16.40
C LEU A 44 5.47 -9.33 -17.86
N ASN A 45 4.52 -9.18 -18.80
CA ASN A 45 4.86 -9.08 -20.22
C ASN A 45 5.45 -7.70 -20.56
N THR A 46 5.97 -7.55 -21.78
CA THR A 46 6.61 -6.30 -22.22
C THR A 46 5.73 -5.06 -22.05
N ILE A 47 4.44 -5.16 -22.37
CA ILE A 47 3.50 -4.04 -22.26
C ILE A 47 3.26 -3.68 -20.78
N GLN A 48 3.07 -4.69 -19.93
CA GLN A 48 2.91 -4.50 -18.48
C GLN A 48 4.17 -3.88 -17.85
N ALA A 49 5.36 -4.35 -18.25
CA ALA A 49 6.64 -3.84 -17.76
C ALA A 49 6.88 -2.37 -18.18
N GLU A 50 6.57 -2.02 -19.43
CA GLU A 50 6.65 -0.63 -19.89
C GLU A 50 5.69 0.29 -19.11
N GLN A 51 4.46 -0.17 -18.85
CA GLN A 51 3.52 0.57 -18.03
C GLN A 51 3.99 0.72 -16.58
N LEU A 52 4.60 -0.32 -16.00
CA LEU A 52 5.18 -0.27 -14.66
C LEU A 52 6.24 0.84 -14.57
N ILE A 53 7.16 0.92 -15.53
CA ILE A 53 8.21 1.97 -15.57
C ILE A 53 7.58 3.36 -15.59
N ASN A 54 6.54 3.55 -16.41
CA ASN A 54 5.83 4.82 -16.50
C ASN A 54 5.13 5.18 -15.17
N PHE A 55 4.52 4.20 -14.49
CA PHE A 55 3.89 4.39 -13.19
C PHE A 55 4.90 4.67 -12.07
N SER A 56 6.05 3.99 -12.09
CA SER A 56 7.17 4.27 -11.17
C SER A 56 7.72 5.69 -11.36
N ALA A 57 7.84 6.16 -12.60
CA ALA A 57 8.21 7.54 -12.90
C ALA A 57 7.15 8.56 -12.43
N GLU A 58 5.86 8.27 -12.65
CA GLU A 58 4.75 9.11 -12.16
C GLU A 58 4.78 9.23 -10.63
N LEU A 59 4.96 8.11 -9.92
CA LEU A 59 5.07 8.07 -8.47
C LEU A 59 6.25 8.90 -7.97
N LYS A 60 7.43 8.72 -8.58
CA LYS A 60 8.64 9.46 -8.24
C LYS A 60 8.42 10.97 -8.37
N TYR A 61 7.89 11.42 -9.50
CA TYR A 61 7.63 12.84 -9.74
C TYR A 61 6.66 13.44 -8.71
N ARG A 62 5.55 12.75 -8.42
CA ARG A 62 4.57 13.20 -7.42
C ARG A 62 5.18 13.26 -6.02
N ASN A 63 5.97 12.26 -5.63
CA ASN A 63 6.64 12.23 -4.34
C ASN A 63 7.75 13.28 -4.23
N GLU A 64 8.46 13.61 -5.30
CA GLU A 64 9.42 14.73 -5.32
C GLU A 64 8.73 16.06 -5.01
N LEU A 65 7.55 16.32 -5.57
CA LEU A 65 6.77 17.52 -5.26
C LEU A 65 6.37 17.57 -3.77
N LEU A 66 5.87 16.45 -3.24
CA LEU A 66 5.45 16.36 -1.84
C LEU A 66 6.65 16.44 -0.87
N ASN A 67 7.79 15.84 -1.22
CA ASN A 67 9.03 15.95 -0.45
C ASN A 67 9.52 17.39 -0.41
N ASN A 68 9.49 18.10 -1.54
CA ASN A 68 9.80 19.53 -1.57
C ASN A 68 8.87 20.35 -0.68
N GLN A 69 7.58 20.01 -0.62
CA GLN A 69 6.65 20.66 0.32
C GLN A 69 7.02 20.35 1.77
N ALA A 70 7.31 19.10 2.10
CA ALA A 70 7.71 18.68 3.44
C ALA A 70 8.97 19.42 3.91
N GLU A 71 10.00 19.47 3.07
CA GLU A 71 11.22 20.22 3.35
C GLU A 71 10.95 21.71 3.56
N ASN A 72 10.09 22.32 2.74
CA ASN A 72 9.75 23.73 2.88
C ASN A 72 9.04 24.03 4.21
N ILE A 73 8.15 23.13 4.66
CA ILE A 73 7.49 23.29 5.95
C ILE A 73 8.50 23.14 7.09
N LEU A 74 9.36 22.12 7.05
CA LEU A 74 10.42 21.92 8.06
C LEU A 74 11.38 23.12 8.15
N LYS A 75 11.72 23.74 7.03
CA LYS A 75 12.64 24.89 6.99
C LYS A 75 12.01 26.20 7.47
N ARG A 76 10.71 26.40 7.22
CA ARG A 76 10.05 27.71 7.40
C ARG A 76 9.13 27.79 8.62
N HIS A 77 8.67 26.65 9.15
CA HIS A 77 7.79 26.65 10.30
C HIS A 77 8.56 26.96 11.60
N PRO A 78 8.02 27.81 12.50
CA PRO A 78 8.55 27.97 13.85
C PRO A 78 8.63 26.63 14.61
N GLN A 79 9.66 26.46 15.43
CA GLN A 79 9.96 25.19 16.14
C GLN A 79 10.48 25.44 17.57
N SER A 80 10.21 26.61 18.14
CA SER A 80 10.78 27.06 19.41
C SER A 80 9.97 26.63 20.63
N SER A 81 8.71 26.23 20.42
CA SER A 81 7.80 25.80 21.47
C SER A 81 7.09 24.50 21.13
N ALA A 82 6.58 23.81 22.16
CA ALA A 82 5.81 22.58 21.98
C ALA A 82 4.57 22.80 21.10
N ALA A 83 3.86 23.93 21.27
CA ALA A 83 2.70 24.26 20.45
C ALA A 83 3.06 24.41 18.97
N GLU A 84 4.17 25.07 18.66
CA GLU A 84 4.66 25.21 17.28
C GLU A 84 5.08 23.87 16.67
N LEU A 85 5.70 22.99 17.45
CA LEU A 85 6.07 21.64 17.03
C LEU A 85 4.84 20.76 16.76
N MET A 86 3.77 20.91 17.54
CA MET A 86 2.50 20.20 17.29
C MET A 86 1.89 20.61 15.95
N VAL A 87 1.85 21.91 15.64
CA VAL A 87 1.33 22.40 14.35
C VAL A 87 2.23 21.98 13.19
N LEU A 88 3.55 21.95 13.39
CA LEU A 88 4.48 21.41 12.40
C LEU A 88 4.17 19.94 12.11
N ALA A 89 4.01 19.12 13.15
CA ALA A 89 3.72 17.70 13.00
C ALA A 89 2.39 17.47 12.26
N GLU A 90 1.35 18.23 12.57
CA GLU A 90 0.06 18.17 11.86
C GLU A 90 0.23 18.44 10.35
N LYS A 91 0.93 19.53 10.01
CA LYS A 91 1.20 19.88 8.60
C LYS A 91 2.03 18.84 7.88
N TYR A 92 3.03 18.28 8.55
CA TYR A 92 3.87 17.21 7.99
C TYR A 92 3.07 15.93 7.76
N ASN A 93 2.19 15.55 8.70
CA ASN A 93 1.32 14.38 8.58
C ASN A 93 0.40 14.49 7.36
N VAL A 94 -0.19 15.66 7.08
CA VAL A 94 -1.01 15.86 5.88
C VAL A 94 -0.24 15.55 4.59
N ILE A 95 1.04 15.91 4.54
CA ILE A 95 1.90 15.59 3.38
C ILE A 95 2.19 14.09 3.31
N ARG A 96 2.54 13.47 4.45
CA ARG A 96 2.78 12.03 4.51
C ARG A 96 1.55 11.24 4.05
N ASP A 97 0.37 11.59 4.55
CA ASP A 97 -0.89 10.94 4.19
C ASP A 97 -1.16 11.12 2.68
N SER A 98 -0.77 12.26 2.10
CA SER A 98 -0.84 12.48 0.65
C SER A 98 0.11 11.56 -0.13
N MET A 99 1.32 11.31 0.36
CA MET A 99 2.25 10.36 -0.27
C MET A 99 1.70 8.92 -0.22
N GLU A 100 1.11 8.52 0.91
CA GLU A 100 0.47 7.21 1.05
C GLU A 100 -0.68 7.02 0.06
N LEU A 101 -1.51 8.06 -0.14
CA LEU A 101 -2.58 8.04 -1.15
C LEU A 101 -2.04 7.92 -2.58
N VAL A 102 -0.92 8.59 -2.89
CA VAL A 102 -0.27 8.47 -4.20
C VAL A 102 0.27 7.05 -4.39
N GLN A 103 0.94 6.47 -3.39
CA GLN A 103 1.42 5.09 -3.45
C GLN A 103 0.28 4.12 -3.72
N ARG A 104 -0.81 4.21 -2.94
CA ARG A 104 -2.01 3.38 -3.08
C ARG A 104 -2.61 3.47 -4.49
N MET A 105 -2.72 4.68 -5.02
CA MET A 105 -3.27 4.93 -6.36
C MET A 105 -2.42 4.28 -7.45
N ILE A 106 -1.09 4.38 -7.35
CA ILE A 106 -0.15 3.79 -8.30
C ILE A 106 -0.15 2.26 -8.21
N ASP A 107 -0.10 1.70 -7.01
CA ASP A 107 -0.16 0.24 -6.82
C ASP A 107 -1.46 -0.34 -7.38
N ILE A 108 -2.62 0.31 -7.14
CA ILE A 108 -3.90 -0.10 -7.72
C ILE A 108 -3.89 -0.02 -9.25
N LYS A 109 -3.29 1.01 -9.85
CA LYS A 109 -3.13 1.10 -11.31
C LYS A 109 -2.31 -0.08 -11.83
N THR A 110 -1.18 -0.40 -11.19
CA THR A 110 -0.34 -1.54 -11.58
C THR A 110 -1.08 -2.87 -11.43
N LEU A 111 -1.77 -3.10 -10.31
CA LEU A 111 -2.55 -4.32 -10.07
C LEU A 111 -3.68 -4.50 -11.11
N LYS A 112 -4.26 -3.42 -11.62
CA LYS A 112 -5.25 -3.50 -12.72
C LYS A 112 -4.65 -3.99 -14.03
N LEU A 113 -3.34 -3.88 -14.23
CA LEU A 113 -2.67 -4.48 -15.38
C LEU A 113 -2.54 -6.00 -15.22
N PHE A 114 -2.63 -6.55 -14.02
CA PHE A 114 -2.39 -7.97 -13.81
C PHE A 114 -3.48 -8.79 -14.47
N ASN A 115 -3.10 -9.94 -15.03
CA ASN A 115 -4.04 -10.99 -15.36
C ASN A 115 -4.47 -11.73 -14.09
N GLU A 116 -5.43 -12.65 -14.22
CA GLU A 116 -5.96 -13.39 -13.08
C GLU A 116 -4.86 -14.12 -12.28
N LYS A 117 -3.94 -14.83 -12.94
CA LYS A 117 -2.87 -15.57 -12.26
C LYS A 117 -1.91 -14.64 -11.51
N GLN A 118 -1.57 -13.51 -12.12
CA GLN A 118 -0.69 -12.50 -11.51
C GLN A 118 -1.35 -11.86 -10.28
N TYR A 119 -2.66 -11.57 -10.37
CA TYR A 119 -3.40 -11.03 -9.24
C TYR A 119 -3.57 -12.06 -8.11
N GLN A 120 -3.83 -13.33 -8.43
CA GLN A 120 -3.84 -14.39 -7.42
C GLN A 120 -2.49 -14.51 -6.71
N ARG A 121 -1.37 -14.42 -7.44
CA ARG A 121 -0.04 -14.40 -6.83
C ARG A 121 0.14 -13.23 -5.84
N TYR A 122 -0.41 -12.06 -6.17
CA TYR A 122 -0.40 -10.91 -5.26
C TYR A 122 -1.21 -11.20 -3.99
N LEU A 123 -2.40 -11.80 -4.12
CA LEU A 123 -3.24 -12.18 -2.98
C LEU A 123 -2.55 -13.19 -2.05
N GLU A 124 -1.85 -14.18 -2.62
CA GLU A 124 -1.06 -15.15 -1.86
C GLU A 124 0.03 -14.47 -1.04
N LEU A 125 0.83 -13.60 -1.66
CA LEU A 125 1.90 -12.86 -0.99
C LEU A 125 1.36 -11.93 0.12
N CYS A 126 0.22 -11.27 -0.11
CA CYS A 126 -0.42 -10.47 0.92
C CYS A 126 -0.89 -11.31 2.10
N ASN A 127 -1.45 -12.49 1.84
CA ASN A 127 -1.88 -13.40 2.88
C ASN A 127 -0.69 -13.94 3.70
N GLU A 128 0.41 -14.31 3.03
CA GLU A 128 1.66 -14.72 3.68
C GLU A 128 2.25 -13.61 4.57
N ALA A 129 2.10 -12.35 4.16
CA ALA A 129 2.55 -11.19 4.91
C ALA A 129 1.54 -10.70 5.97
N PHE A 130 0.39 -11.37 6.14
CA PHE A 130 -0.72 -10.94 6.99
C PHE A 130 -1.14 -9.47 6.71
N ARG A 131 -1.29 -9.12 5.43
CA ARG A 131 -1.69 -7.79 4.95
C ARG A 131 -3.04 -7.82 4.24
N GLN A 132 -3.76 -6.70 4.24
CA GLN A 132 -5.04 -6.59 3.52
C GLN A 132 -4.81 -6.25 2.04
N PRO A 133 -5.16 -7.13 1.09
CA PRO A 133 -4.92 -6.86 -0.32
C PRO A 133 -5.83 -5.75 -0.87
N PHE A 134 -5.31 -4.95 -1.79
CA PHE A 134 -6.14 -4.07 -2.61
C PHE A 134 -7.05 -4.89 -3.51
N ARG A 135 -8.35 -4.59 -3.49
CA ARG A 135 -9.35 -5.25 -4.33
C ARG A 135 -9.44 -4.57 -5.69
N VAL A 136 -9.09 -5.29 -6.75
CA VAL A 136 -9.21 -4.83 -8.14
C VAL A 136 -9.84 -5.91 -9.01
N VAL A 137 -10.31 -5.52 -10.20
CA VAL A 137 -10.70 -6.46 -11.25
C VAL A 137 -9.50 -6.63 -12.19
N PRO A 138 -8.91 -7.84 -12.30
CA PRO A 138 -7.77 -8.11 -13.18
C PRO A 138 -8.12 -7.94 -14.67
N THR A 139 -7.12 -7.64 -15.49
CA THR A 139 -7.26 -7.52 -16.94
C THR A 139 -7.30 -8.90 -17.60
N SER A 140 -8.32 -9.12 -18.44
CA SER A 140 -8.39 -10.29 -19.33
C SER A 140 -7.60 -10.01 -20.61
N TYR A 141 -6.42 -10.62 -20.74
CA TYR A 141 -5.71 -10.65 -22.02
C TYR A 141 -6.35 -11.71 -22.91
N ARG A 142 -6.73 -11.35 -24.14
CA ARG A 142 -7.07 -12.34 -25.16
C ARG A 142 -5.76 -12.91 -25.66
N ASP A 143 -5.61 -14.23 -25.67
CA ASP A 143 -4.42 -14.88 -26.20
C ASP A 143 -4.26 -14.49 -27.67
N SER A 144 -3.29 -13.63 -27.94
CA SER A 144 -2.84 -13.32 -29.29
C SER A 144 -2.16 -14.58 -29.82
N ILE A 145 -2.88 -15.38 -30.61
CA ILE A 145 -2.25 -16.39 -31.45
C ILE A 145 -1.27 -15.61 -32.35
N PRO A 146 0.04 -15.87 -32.31
CA PRO A 146 0.98 -15.21 -33.21
C PRO A 146 0.59 -15.55 -34.65
N PRO A 147 0.63 -14.59 -35.60
CA PRO A 147 0.46 -14.94 -37.01
C PRO A 147 1.56 -15.94 -37.40
N LYS A 148 1.15 -17.03 -38.04
CA LYS A 148 2.03 -18.08 -38.59
C LYS A 148 2.97 -17.53 -39.65
#